data_AF-A0AAE3FS91-F1
#
_entry.id   AF-A0AAE3FS91-F1
#
_cell.length_a   1.000
_cell.length_b   1.000
_cell.length_c   1.000
_cell.angle_alpha   90.00
_cell.angle_beta   90.00
_cell.angle_gamma   90.00
#
_symmetry.space_group_name_H-M   'P 1'
#
loop_
_entity.id
_entity.type
_entity.pdbx_description
1 polymer ?
#
loop_
_entity_poly.entity_id
_entity_poly.type
_entity_poly.pdbx_seq_one_letter_code
_entity_poly.pdbx_strand_id
1 'polypeptide(L)'
;MSDDDSSGGQHDSIGTAETSSSIDETIDRHGLTPFLDAPAELHDVLSSPTRKYALLELARSDGSLSTSELAGRLAQRETVDLSNRSDALLQLRHVHLPKLESEGLVDIYDGSSGTTIKLDLYPD
;
A
#
# COMPACT_ATOMS: atom_id res chain seq x y z
N MET A 1 72.13 -17.17 21.07
CA MET A 1 72.36 -17.21 19.60
C MET A 1 71.26 -18.09 19.04
N SER A 2 70.25 -17.63 18.32
CA SER A 2 69.76 -16.33 17.85
C SER A 2 68.29 -16.64 17.46
N ASP A 3 67.30 -15.88 17.94
CA ASP A 3 66.60 -14.79 17.24
C ASP A 3 66.01 -15.16 15.87
N ASP A 4 64.79 -14.62 15.65
CA ASP A 4 63.96 -14.53 14.44
C ASP A 4 63.08 -15.75 14.06
N ASP A 5 61.82 -15.59 13.64
CA ASP A 5 61.05 -14.39 13.34
C ASP A 5 59.55 -14.65 13.51
N SER A 6 58.82 -13.59 13.87
CA SER A 6 57.37 -13.53 13.88
C SER A 6 56.85 -13.54 12.44
N SER A 7 55.74 -14.24 12.19
CA SER A 7 54.91 -13.91 11.04
C SER A 7 53.44 -13.95 11.41
N GLY A 8 52.91 -12.75 11.64
CA GLY A 8 51.50 -12.49 11.75
C GLY A 8 50.80 -12.75 10.42
N GLY A 9 49.70 -13.47 10.51
CA GLY A 9 48.71 -13.60 9.44
C GLY A 9 47.37 -13.09 9.94
N GLN A 10 47.26 -11.77 10.12
CA GLN A 10 45.97 -11.08 10.15
C GLN A 10 45.45 -11.02 8.72
N HIS A 11 44.42 -11.79 8.40
CA HIS A 11 43.54 -11.50 7.28
C HIS A 11 42.10 -11.70 7.74
N ASP A 12 41.53 -10.55 8.09
CA ASP A 12 40.16 -10.15 7.77
C ASP A 12 39.11 -11.23 7.93
N SER A 13 38.67 -11.39 9.17
CA SER A 13 37.25 -11.66 9.39
C SER A 13 36.49 -10.49 8.78
N ILE A 14 36.06 -10.64 7.51
CA ILE A 14 34.97 -9.87 6.95
C ILE A 14 33.78 -10.19 7.84
N GLY A 15 33.61 -9.37 8.88
CA GLY A 15 32.34 -9.23 9.56
C GLY A 15 31.39 -8.73 8.49
N THR A 16 30.70 -9.64 7.83
CA THR A 16 29.35 -9.36 7.36
C THR A 16 28.61 -8.94 8.61
N ALA A 17 28.57 -7.63 8.85
CA ALA A 17 27.66 -7.02 9.77
C ALA A 17 26.28 -7.38 9.25
N GLU A 18 25.79 -8.54 9.69
CA GLU A 18 24.39 -8.89 9.59
C GLU A 18 23.71 -7.80 10.39
N THR A 19 23.18 -6.82 9.68
CA THR A 19 22.36 -5.76 10.23
C THR A 19 21.15 -6.48 10.82
N SER A 20 21.27 -6.98 12.06
CA SER A 20 20.16 -7.44 12.88
C SER A 20 19.37 -6.20 13.24
N SER A 21 18.65 -5.70 12.25
CA SER A 21 17.60 -4.71 12.43
C SER A 21 16.63 -5.37 13.40
N SER A 22 16.51 -4.79 14.60
CA SER A 22 15.46 -5.22 15.53
C SER A 22 14.10 -5.12 14.82
N ILE A 23 13.16 -5.99 15.18
CA ILE A 23 11.80 -5.93 14.64
C ILE A 23 11.22 -4.52 14.85
N ASP A 24 11.46 -3.92 16.02
CA ASP A 24 11.04 -2.54 16.35
C ASP A 24 11.61 -1.51 15.37
N GLU A 25 12.90 -1.62 15.02
CA GLU A 25 13.54 -0.70 14.07
C GLU A 25 12.91 -0.81 12.67
N THR A 26 12.49 -2.01 12.28
CA THR A 26 11.81 -2.23 10.99
C THR A 26 10.41 -1.61 10.99
N ILE A 27 9.68 -1.78 12.10
CA ILE A 27 8.34 -1.20 12.28
C ILE A 27 8.41 0.32 12.18
N ASP A 28 9.35 0.95 12.88
CA ASP A 28 9.54 2.41 12.87
C ASP A 28 9.98 2.91 11.49
N ARG A 29 10.96 2.26 10.87
CA ARG A 29 11.49 2.64 9.54
C ARG A 29 10.40 2.68 8.47
N HIS A 30 9.43 1.76 8.56
CA HIS A 30 8.35 1.64 7.60
C HIS A 30 7.03 2.26 8.08
N GLY A 31 7.00 2.84 9.28
CA GLY A 31 5.79 3.43 9.86
C GLY A 31 4.64 2.41 9.95
N LEU A 32 4.94 1.17 10.33
CA LEU A 32 3.96 0.08 10.33
C LEU A 32 3.05 0.08 11.57
N THR A 33 3.35 0.87 12.60
CA THR A 33 2.56 0.93 13.84
C THR A 33 1.06 1.14 13.59
N PRO A 34 0.61 2.12 12.78
CA PRO A 34 -0.81 2.29 12.50
C PRO A 34 -1.42 1.10 11.75
N PHE A 35 -0.63 0.40 10.93
CA PHE A 35 -1.09 -0.79 10.24
C PHE A 35 -1.20 -1.98 11.21
N LEU A 36 -0.28 -2.14 12.15
CA LEU A 36 -0.30 -3.24 13.12
C LEU A 36 -1.39 -3.05 14.19
N ASP A 37 -1.67 -1.80 14.58
CA ASP A 37 -2.71 -1.45 15.55
C ASP A 37 -4.12 -1.37 14.92
N ALA A 38 -4.22 -1.41 13.60
CA ALA A 38 -5.49 -1.34 12.90
C ALA A 38 -6.38 -2.56 13.20
N PRO A 39 -7.72 -2.38 13.19
CA PRO A 39 -8.66 -3.49 13.34
C PRO A 39 -8.55 -4.48 12.17
N ALA A 40 -8.90 -5.74 12.42
CA ALA A 40 -8.78 -6.82 11.43
C ALA A 40 -9.62 -6.56 10.18
N GLU A 41 -10.75 -5.86 10.32
CA GLU A 41 -11.60 -5.42 9.23
C GLU A 41 -10.85 -4.50 8.27
N LEU A 42 -10.06 -3.57 8.80
CA LEU A 42 -9.22 -2.69 7.98
C LEU A 42 -8.09 -3.47 7.30
N HIS A 43 -7.53 -4.50 7.94
CA HIS A 43 -6.54 -5.38 7.30
C HIS A 43 -7.13 -6.15 6.13
N ASP A 44 -8.33 -6.72 6.29
CA ASP A 44 -9.03 -7.43 5.21
C ASP A 44 -9.26 -6.48 4.03
N VAL A 45 -9.70 -5.26 4.30
CA VAL A 45 -9.96 -4.26 3.27
C VAL A 45 -8.65 -3.86 2.57
N LEU A 46 -7.58 -3.60 3.29
CA LEU A 46 -6.28 -3.25 2.72
C LEU A 46 -5.50 -4.44 2.14
N SER A 47 -5.97 -5.68 2.30
CA SER A 47 -5.34 -6.86 1.68
C SER A 47 -5.43 -6.82 0.15
N SER A 48 -6.53 -6.26 -0.40
CA SER A 48 -6.76 -6.17 -1.84
C SER A 48 -5.82 -5.17 -2.51
N PRO A 49 -4.99 -5.59 -3.48
CA PRO A 49 -4.15 -4.68 -4.28
C PRO A 49 -4.97 -3.60 -4.99
N THR A 50 -6.15 -3.96 -5.49
CA THR A 50 -7.07 -3.06 -6.19
C THR A 50 -7.58 -1.95 -5.27
N ARG A 51 -8.05 -2.30 -4.06
CA ARG A 51 -8.54 -1.31 -3.09
C ARG A 51 -7.45 -0.37 -2.62
N LYS A 52 -6.25 -0.90 -2.31
CA LYS A 52 -5.08 -0.07 -1.99
C LYS A 52 -4.75 0.90 -3.11
N TYR A 53 -4.78 0.45 -4.35
CA TYR A 53 -4.51 1.33 -5.48
C TYR A 53 -5.56 2.41 -5.64
N ALA A 54 -6.84 2.05 -5.48
CA ALA A 54 -7.92 3.02 -5.56
C ALA A 54 -7.73 4.14 -4.54
N LEU A 55 -7.42 3.80 -3.28
CA LEU A 55 -7.13 4.77 -2.23
C LEU A 55 -5.91 5.65 -2.56
N LEU A 56 -4.83 5.06 -3.09
CA LEU A 56 -3.65 5.81 -3.51
C LEU A 56 -3.93 6.78 -4.66
N GLU A 57 -4.75 6.37 -5.63
CA GLU A 57 -5.13 7.23 -6.76
C GLU A 57 -6.03 8.38 -6.33
N LEU A 58 -6.94 8.14 -5.38
CA LEU A 58 -7.71 9.22 -4.77
C LEU A 58 -6.80 10.17 -3.99
N ALA A 59 -5.87 9.65 -3.18
CA ALA A 59 -4.94 10.48 -2.40
C ALA A 59 -4.05 11.36 -3.29
N ARG A 60 -3.67 10.86 -4.47
CA ARG A 60 -2.93 11.62 -5.49
C ARG A 60 -3.77 12.66 -6.26
N SER A 61 -5.09 12.57 -6.16
CA SER A 61 -6.04 13.41 -6.91
C SER A 61 -6.82 14.31 -5.97
N ASP A 62 -6.13 14.91 -4.99
CA ASP A 62 -6.72 15.78 -3.97
C ASP A 62 -7.90 15.15 -3.21
N GLY A 63 -7.89 13.82 -3.09
CA GLY A 63 -8.91 13.05 -2.40
C GLY A 63 -10.20 12.81 -3.18
N SER A 64 -10.29 13.13 -4.47
CA SER A 64 -11.55 12.98 -5.23
C SER A 64 -11.35 12.57 -6.69
N LEU A 65 -12.13 11.59 -7.16
CA LEU A 65 -12.17 11.19 -8.57
C LEU A 65 -13.57 10.75 -9.00
N SER A 66 -13.91 10.87 -10.27
CA SER A 66 -15.06 10.12 -10.80
C SER A 66 -14.76 8.62 -10.86
N THR A 67 -15.78 7.79 -10.70
CA THR A 67 -15.65 6.34 -10.84
C THR A 67 -15.12 5.95 -12.22
N SER A 68 -15.46 6.72 -13.25
CA SER A 68 -14.99 6.48 -14.62
C SER A 68 -13.49 6.74 -14.76
N GLU A 69 -12.98 7.84 -14.18
CA GLU A 69 -11.55 8.13 -14.16
C GLU A 69 -10.78 7.08 -13.37
N LEU A 70 -11.28 6.70 -12.19
CA LEU A 70 -10.66 5.68 -11.35
C LEU A 70 -10.58 4.32 -12.06
N ALA A 71 -11.66 3.91 -12.74
CA ALA A 71 -11.68 2.69 -13.56
C ALA A 71 -10.63 2.75 -14.69
N GLY A 72 -10.49 3.91 -15.34
CA GLY A 72 -9.50 4.13 -16.38
C GLY A 72 -8.07 4.03 -15.86
N ARG A 73 -7.78 4.51 -14.65
CA ARG A 73 -6.46 4.38 -14.02
C ARG A 73 -6.17 2.95 -13.59
N LEU A 74 -7.18 2.25 -13.07
CA LEU A 74 -7.07 0.85 -12.69
C LEU A 74 -6.74 -0.06 -13.88
N ALA A 75 -7.42 0.12 -15.02
CA ALA A 75 -7.18 -0.67 -16.23
C ALA A 75 -5.80 -0.42 -16.85
N GLN A 76 -5.14 0.69 -16.55
CA GLN A 76 -3.77 0.98 -17.00
C GLN A 76 -2.70 0.31 -16.13
N ARG A 77 -3.08 -0.23 -14.97
CA ARG A 77 -2.13 -0.80 -14.02
C ARG A 77 -1.96 -2.30 -14.27
N GLU A 78 -0.78 -2.68 -14.76
CA GLU A 78 -0.40 -4.07 -15.08
C GLU A 78 -0.54 -5.05 -13.89
N THR A 79 -0.47 -4.56 -12.65
CA THR A 79 -0.56 -5.39 -11.44
C THR A 79 -2.01 -5.69 -11.02
N VAL A 80 -3.01 -5.19 -11.73
CA VAL A 80 -4.42 -5.39 -11.41
C VAL A 80 -5.05 -6.21 -12.54
N ASP A 81 -5.71 -7.32 -12.20
CA ASP A 81 -6.32 -8.25 -13.16
C ASP A 81 -7.62 -7.69 -13.81
N LEU A 82 -7.56 -6.43 -14.22
CA LEU A 82 -8.65 -5.69 -14.86
C LEU A 82 -8.19 -5.33 -16.27
N SER A 83 -8.42 -6.26 -17.18
CA SER A 83 -7.90 -6.23 -18.56
C SER A 83 -8.50 -5.12 -19.44
N ASN A 84 -9.61 -4.49 -19.03
CA ASN A 84 -10.18 -3.35 -19.71
C ASN A 84 -10.97 -2.42 -18.75
N ARG A 85 -11.22 -1.19 -19.20
CA ARG A 85 -11.92 -0.15 -18.40
C ARG A 85 -13.33 -0.53 -18.00
N SER A 86 -14.07 -1.24 -18.85
CA SER A 86 -15.46 -1.62 -18.57
C SER A 86 -15.52 -2.64 -17.42
N ASP A 87 -14.66 -3.63 -17.44
CA ASP A 87 -14.53 -4.62 -16.37
C ASP A 87 -14.04 -3.97 -15.08
N ALA A 88 -13.08 -3.04 -15.18
CA ALA A 88 -12.62 -2.26 -14.04
C ALA A 88 -13.75 -1.44 -13.40
N LEU A 89 -14.61 -0.83 -14.22
CA LEU A 89 -15.75 -0.07 -13.76
C LEU A 89 -16.78 -0.97 -13.06
N LEU A 90 -17.05 -2.15 -13.62
CA LEU A 90 -17.96 -3.13 -13.05
C LEU A 90 -17.46 -3.62 -11.68
N GLN A 91 -16.19 -4.01 -11.59
CA GLN A 91 -15.56 -4.47 -10.35
C GLN A 91 -15.48 -3.36 -9.30
N LEU A 92 -15.16 -2.12 -9.70
CA LEU A 92 -15.23 -0.98 -8.79
C LEU A 92 -16.62 -0.83 -8.18
N ARG A 93 -17.66 -0.78 -9.02
CA ARG A 93 -19.03 -0.52 -8.58
C ARG A 93 -19.60 -1.62 -7.68
N HIS A 94 -19.29 -2.88 -7.98
CA HIS A 94 -19.96 -4.01 -7.32
C HIS A 94 -19.12 -4.70 -6.24
N VAL A 95 -17.80 -4.52 -6.25
CA VAL A 95 -16.90 -5.26 -5.36
C VAL A 95 -16.07 -4.31 -4.50
N HIS A 96 -15.38 -3.37 -5.12
CA HIS A 96 -14.35 -2.61 -4.39
C HIS A 96 -14.92 -1.41 -3.65
N LEU A 97 -15.72 -0.57 -4.29
CA LEU A 97 -16.27 0.63 -3.66
C LEU A 97 -17.24 0.33 -2.52
N PRO A 98 -18.17 -0.63 -2.64
CA PRO A 98 -19.05 -0.96 -1.51
C PRO A 98 -18.29 -1.40 -0.26
N LYS A 99 -17.18 -2.14 -0.43
CA LYS A 99 -16.34 -2.58 0.69
C LYS A 99 -15.45 -1.47 1.26
N LEU A 100 -15.12 -0.45 0.47
CA LEU A 100 -14.39 0.72 0.97
C LEU A 100 -15.32 1.68 1.71
N GLU A 101 -16.53 1.87 1.19
CA GLU A 101 -17.57 2.71 1.80
C GLU A 101 -18.06 2.11 3.13
N SER A 102 -18.24 0.79 3.22
CA SER A 102 -18.68 0.13 4.46
C SER A 102 -17.72 0.31 5.65
N GLU A 103 -16.47 0.72 5.38
CA GLU A 103 -15.42 0.92 6.37
C GLU A 103 -15.09 2.40 6.55
N GLY A 104 -15.87 3.31 5.95
CA GLY A 104 -15.65 4.76 6.06
C GLY A 104 -14.32 5.23 5.45
N LEU A 105 -13.80 4.52 4.44
CA LEU A 105 -12.56 4.95 3.75
C LEU A 105 -12.85 5.86 2.56
N VAL A 106 -14.07 5.77 2.02
CA VAL A 106 -14.53 6.60 0.92
C VAL A 106 -16.01 6.93 1.08
N ASP A 107 -16.38 8.09 0.55
CA ASP A 107 -17.77 8.46 0.29
C ASP A 107 -18.07 8.37 -1.20
N ILE A 108 -19.29 7.94 -1.53
CA ILE A 108 -19.78 7.86 -2.90
C ILE A 108 -20.94 8.84 -3.11
N TYR A 109 -20.80 9.71 -4.10
CA TYR A 109 -21.79 10.72 -4.45
C TYR A 109 -22.27 10.52 -5.89
N ASP A 110 -23.57 10.28 -6.07
CA ASP A 110 -24.18 10.26 -7.40
C ASP A 110 -24.65 11.67 -7.79
N GLY A 111 -24.07 12.21 -8.86
CA GLY A 111 -24.46 13.50 -9.44
C GLY A 111 -24.94 13.38 -10.88
N SER A 112 -25.40 14.49 -11.45
CA SER A 112 -25.85 14.57 -12.85
C SER A 112 -24.75 14.24 -13.85
N SER A 113 -23.48 14.42 -13.47
CA SER A 113 -22.30 14.15 -14.29
C SER A 113 -21.71 12.75 -14.07
N GLY A 114 -22.33 11.94 -13.21
CA GLY A 114 -21.89 10.60 -12.84
C GLY A 114 -21.54 10.46 -11.35
N THR A 115 -20.93 9.33 -11.02
CA THR A 115 -20.56 8.97 -9.64
C THR A 115 -19.17 9.51 -9.31
N THR A 116 -19.06 10.26 -8.21
CA THR A 116 -17.82 10.79 -7.64
C THR A 116 -17.49 10.04 -6.36
N ILE A 117 -16.21 9.73 -6.18
CA ILE A 117 -15.66 9.02 -5.02
C ILE A 117 -14.74 10.00 -4.31
N LYS A 118 -14.91 10.17 -3.01
CA LYS A 118 -14.01 10.97 -2.18
C LYS A 118 -13.36 10.11 -1.11
N LEU A 119 -12.10 10.37 -0.79
CA LEU A 119 -11.49 9.84 0.43
C LEU A 119 -12.19 10.46 1.63
N ASP A 120 -12.60 9.60 2.53
CA ASP A 120 -13.00 10.03 3.86
C ASP A 120 -11.76 9.96 4.77
N LEU A 121 -11.26 11.14 5.16
CA LEU A 121 -10.10 11.27 6.04
C LEU A 121 -10.52 11.49 7.50
N TYR A 122 -11.83 11.51 7.79
CA TYR A 122 -12.39 11.70 9.11
C TYR A 122 -13.70 10.89 9.25
N PRO A 123 -13.62 9.56 9.41
CA PRO A 123 -14.79 8.79 9.80
C PRO A 123 -15.28 9.26 11.19
N ASP A 124 -16.56 9.63 11.28
CA ASP A 124 -17.25 10.06 12.52
C ASP A 124 -17.29 8.95 13.59
#